data_AF-X0ZLK4-F1
#
_entry.id   AF-X0ZLK4-F1
#
_cell.length_a   1.000
_cell.length_b   1.000
_cell.length_c   1.000
_cell.angle_alpha   90.00
_cell.angle_beta   90.00
_cell.angle_gamma   90.00
#
_symmetry.space_group_name_H-M   'P 1'
#
loop_
_entity.id
_entity.type
_entity.pdbx_description
1 polymer ?
#
loop_
_entity_poly.entity_id
_entity_poly.type
_entity_poly.pdbx_seq_one_letter_code
_entity_poly.pdbx_strand_id
1 'polypeptide(L)'
;MLGMLCLAQARKMVGSEGILISLSRSKESCDNVKRFKLANIILQGDATKPLEIYDKFIDATKGKLADVSINCINISNTEMSSILCTEQHGTVYFFNMSTDFTKAALGAEGVGKDIKLVIGNGYVKGAPELVLNLLRENDELRKFYIKKYG
;
A
#
# COMPACT_ATOMS: atom_id res chain seq x y z
N MET A 1 5.87 -7.78 3.20
CA MET A 1 6.60 -7.55 4.47
C MET A 1 6.31 -6.15 4.99
N LEU A 2 6.90 -5.10 4.41
CA LEU A 2 6.64 -3.70 4.80
C LEU A 2 5.15 -3.33 4.75
N GLY A 3 4.43 -3.76 3.71
CA GLY A 3 3.00 -3.46 3.55
C GLY A 3 2.13 -3.87 4.74
N MET A 4 2.43 -4.96 5.46
CA MET A 4 1.64 -5.35 6.64
C MET A 4 1.89 -4.43 7.83
N LEU A 5 3.12 -3.96 8.03
CA LEU A 5 3.44 -2.97 9.06
C LEU A 5 2.81 -1.61 8.71
N CYS A 6 2.84 -1.23 7.42
CA CYS A 6 2.14 -0.04 6.93
C CYS A 6 0.64 -0.11 7.23
N LEU A 7 -0.02 -1.25 6.95
CA LEU A 7 -1.44 -1.43 7.27
C LEU A 7 -1.72 -1.38 8.77
N ALA A 8 -0.89 -2.02 9.59
CA ALA A 8 -1.02 -1.99 11.05
C ALA A 8 -0.90 -0.56 11.61
N GLN A 9 0.05 0.22 11.10
CA GLN A 9 0.21 1.62 11.49
C GLN A 9 -0.91 2.50 10.92
N ALA A 10 -1.31 2.27 9.67
CA ALA A 10 -2.38 3.02 9.02
C ALA A 10 -3.69 2.84 9.80
N ARG A 11 -4.00 1.64 10.31
CA ARG A 11 -5.19 1.42 11.15
C ARG A 11 -5.24 2.34 12.36
N LYS A 12 -4.10 2.58 13.02
CA LYS A 12 -4.03 3.50 14.15
C LYS A 12 -4.29 4.96 13.74
N MET A 13 -3.87 5.33 12.54
CA MET A 13 -3.98 6.68 12.01
C MET A 13 -5.39 6.98 11.46
N VAL A 14 -6.00 6.04 10.75
CA VAL A 14 -7.31 6.23 10.11
C VAL A 14 -8.50 5.88 11.02
N GLY A 15 -8.25 5.30 12.19
CA GLY A 15 -9.29 4.92 13.14
C GLY A 15 -10.17 3.76 12.67
N SER A 16 -11.35 3.59 13.29
CA SER A 16 -12.33 2.55 12.94
C SER A 16 -13.06 2.83 11.62
N GLU A 17 -13.33 4.10 11.35
CA GLU A 17 -14.13 4.55 10.19
C GLU A 17 -13.33 4.54 8.89
N GLY A 18 -12.00 4.60 8.98
CA GLY A 18 -11.12 4.55 7.82
C GLY A 18 -11.14 3.19 7.11
N ILE A 19 -11.20 3.22 5.78
CA ILE A 19 -11.14 2.05 4.92
C ILE A 19 -9.68 1.78 4.54
N LEU A 20 -9.18 0.62 4.92
CA LEU A 20 -7.87 0.13 4.50
C LEU A 20 -8.03 -0.92 3.42
N ILE A 21 -7.30 -0.73 2.32
CA ILE A 21 -7.28 -1.63 1.18
C ILE A 21 -5.85 -2.13 1.01
N SER A 22 -5.67 -3.45 0.95
CA SER A 22 -4.38 -4.05 0.65
C SER A 22 -4.39 -4.63 -0.76
N LEU A 23 -3.32 -4.43 -1.52
CA LEU A 23 -3.08 -5.09 -2.79
C LEU A 23 -1.83 -5.98 -2.69
N SER A 24 -1.91 -7.22 -3.15
CA SER A 24 -0.76 -8.13 -3.22
C SER A 24 -0.92 -9.17 -4.32
N ARG A 25 0.19 -9.60 -4.92
CA ARG A 25 0.15 -10.65 -5.96
C ARG A 25 -0.01 -12.05 -5.39
N SER A 26 0.72 -12.38 -4.33
CA SER A 26 0.73 -13.73 -3.77
C SER A 26 -0.47 -13.98 -2.86
N LYS A 27 -1.04 -15.19 -2.98
CA LYS A 27 -2.11 -15.67 -2.11
C LYS A 27 -1.68 -15.67 -0.64
N GLU A 28 -0.45 -16.12 -0.36
CA GLU A 28 0.14 -16.10 0.98
C GLU A 28 0.12 -14.70 1.61
N SER A 29 0.44 -13.64 0.86
CA SER A 29 0.39 -12.28 1.41
C SER A 29 -1.04 -11.85 1.73
N CYS A 30 -1.99 -12.18 0.86
CA CYS A 30 -3.40 -11.89 1.08
C CYS A 30 -3.94 -12.64 2.30
N ASP A 31 -3.59 -13.92 2.44
CA ASP A 31 -3.99 -14.78 3.57
C ASP A 31 -3.40 -14.25 4.88
N ASN A 32 -2.15 -13.77 4.88
CA ASN A 32 -1.54 -13.14 6.05
C ASN A 32 -2.27 -11.85 6.44
N VAL A 33 -2.55 -10.94 5.49
CA VAL A 33 -3.32 -9.71 5.76
C VAL A 33 -4.70 -10.04 6.34
N LYS A 34 -5.36 -11.08 5.82
CA LYS A 34 -6.65 -11.56 6.31
C LYS A 34 -6.53 -12.14 7.72
N ARG A 35 -5.55 -13.01 7.96
CA ARG A 35 -5.29 -13.63 9.27
C ARG A 35 -5.11 -12.59 10.37
N PHE A 36 -4.33 -11.54 10.09
CA PHE A 36 -4.04 -10.48 11.04
C PHE A 36 -5.06 -9.33 11.01
N LYS A 37 -6.13 -9.44 10.19
CA LYS A 37 -7.21 -8.46 10.06
C LYS A 37 -6.71 -7.02 9.80
N LEU A 38 -5.69 -6.88 8.95
CA LEU A 38 -5.00 -5.60 8.75
C LEU A 38 -5.69 -4.66 7.76
N ALA A 39 -6.61 -5.17 6.93
CA ALA A 39 -7.31 -4.39 5.91
C ALA A 39 -8.80 -4.76 5.87
N ASN A 40 -9.65 -3.79 5.46
CA ASN A 40 -11.07 -4.01 5.22
C ASN A 40 -11.29 -4.75 3.90
N ILE A 41 -10.52 -4.38 2.86
CA ILE A 41 -10.58 -4.97 1.53
C ILE A 41 -9.21 -5.52 1.17
N ILE A 42 -9.18 -6.74 0.65
CA ILE A 42 -7.95 -7.44 0.25
C ILE A 42 -8.07 -7.80 -1.22
N LEU A 43 -7.27 -7.14 -2.05
CA LEU A 43 -7.20 -7.36 -3.48
C LEU A 43 -6.00 -8.23 -3.83
N GLN A 44 -6.25 -9.29 -4.60
CA GLN A 44 -5.19 -10.09 -5.22
C GLN A 44 -5.04 -9.73 -6.70
N GLY A 45 -3.84 -9.30 -7.08
CA GLY A 45 -3.57 -8.91 -8.47
C GLY A 45 -2.12 -8.56 -8.75
N ASP A 46 -1.80 -8.47 -10.04
CA ASP A 46 -0.50 -8.02 -10.51
C ASP A 46 -0.51 -6.50 -10.70
N ALA A 47 0.22 -5.79 -9.84
CA ALA A 47 0.32 -4.33 -9.89
C ALA A 47 1.03 -3.80 -11.15
N THR A 48 1.64 -4.66 -11.97
CA THR A 48 2.17 -4.28 -13.29
C THR A 48 1.09 -4.10 -14.36
N LYS A 49 -0.15 -4.47 -14.03
CA LYS A 49 -1.31 -4.39 -14.93
C LYS A 49 -2.32 -3.36 -14.41
N PRO A 50 -2.11 -2.06 -14.73
CA PRO A 50 -2.84 -0.97 -14.08
C PRO A 50 -4.35 -1.01 -14.28
N LEU A 51 -4.83 -1.38 -15.48
CA LEU A 51 -6.27 -1.46 -15.76
C LEU A 51 -6.93 -2.62 -15.00
N GLU A 52 -6.31 -3.80 -14.98
CA GLU A 52 -6.84 -4.95 -14.22
C GLU A 52 -6.93 -4.65 -12.72
N ILE A 53 -5.98 -3.90 -12.17
CA ILE A 53 -6.03 -3.46 -10.77
C ILE A 53 -7.11 -2.41 -10.56
N TYR A 54 -7.20 -1.42 -11.46
CA TYR A 54 -8.20 -0.36 -11.38
C TYR A 54 -9.62 -0.92 -11.39
N ASP A 55 -9.94 -1.82 -12.32
CA ASP A 55 -11.27 -2.44 -12.41
C ASP A 55 -11.62 -3.19 -11.12
N LYS A 56 -10.70 -4.04 -10.62
CA LYS A 56 -10.87 -4.74 -9.34
C LYS A 56 -11.04 -3.78 -8.17
N PHE A 57 -10.32 -2.67 -8.18
CA PHE A 57 -10.37 -1.67 -7.13
C PHE A 57 -11.74 -0.99 -7.12
N ILE A 58 -12.20 -0.52 -8.27
CA ILE A 58 -13.51 0.11 -8.46
C ILE A 58 -14.64 -0.83 -8.06
N ASP A 59 -14.59 -2.10 -8.49
CA ASP A 59 -15.59 -3.11 -8.12
C ASP A 59 -15.66 -3.32 -6.61
N ALA A 60 -14.50 -3.43 -5.95
CA ALA A 60 -14.43 -3.67 -4.51
C ALA A 60 -14.81 -2.46 -3.66
N THR A 61 -14.67 -1.25 -4.21
CA THR A 61 -14.91 0.02 -3.51
C THR A 61 -16.22 0.71 -3.93
N LYS A 62 -16.97 0.10 -4.84
CA LYS A 62 -18.21 0.66 -5.41
C LYS A 62 -17.97 2.02 -6.07
N GLY A 63 -16.91 2.13 -6.86
CA GLY A 63 -16.58 3.36 -7.60
C GLY A 63 -15.78 4.41 -6.84
N LYS A 64 -15.43 4.17 -5.57
CA LYS A 64 -14.62 5.11 -4.79
C LYS A 64 -13.13 4.88 -5.03
N LEU A 65 -12.34 5.94 -4.98
CA LEU A 65 -10.89 5.88 -5.09
C LEU A 65 -10.24 6.14 -3.72
N ALA A 66 -8.94 5.85 -3.60
CA ALA A 66 -8.20 6.11 -2.36
C ALA A 66 -7.79 7.58 -2.26
N ASP A 67 -7.98 8.19 -1.09
CA ASP A 67 -7.42 9.52 -0.76
C ASP A 67 -5.88 9.45 -0.70
N VAL A 68 -5.35 8.31 -0.24
CA VAL A 68 -3.91 8.05 -0.09
C VAL A 68 -3.56 6.62 -0.55
N SER A 69 -2.63 6.51 -1.49
CA SER A 69 -2.03 5.24 -1.92
C SER A 69 -0.56 5.16 -1.51
N ILE A 70 -0.18 4.07 -0.84
CA ILE A 70 1.21 3.80 -0.45
C ILE A 70 1.74 2.61 -1.25
N ASN A 71 2.66 2.86 -2.17
CA ASN A 71 3.25 1.80 -2.98
C ASN A 71 4.50 1.22 -2.30
N CYS A 72 4.31 0.04 -1.69
CA CYS A 72 5.38 -0.76 -1.08
C CYS A 72 5.83 -1.95 -1.94
N ILE A 73 5.41 -2.03 -3.21
CA ILE A 73 5.69 -3.18 -4.08
C ILE A 73 7.08 -3.00 -4.71
N ASN A 74 8.00 -3.90 -4.40
CA ASN A 74 9.40 -3.78 -4.83
C ASN A 74 9.68 -4.43 -6.20
N ILE A 75 8.88 -4.06 -7.21
CA ILE A 75 9.13 -4.34 -8.63
C ILE A 75 8.72 -3.10 -9.45
N SER A 76 9.31 -2.93 -10.63
CA SER A 76 9.01 -1.81 -11.53
C SER A 76 7.63 -1.91 -12.20
N ASN A 77 7.18 -0.80 -12.80
CA ASN A 77 5.92 -0.67 -13.55
C ASN A 77 4.66 -0.81 -12.69
N THR A 78 4.71 -0.43 -11.42
CA THR A 78 3.55 -0.47 -10.51
C THR A 78 2.97 0.92 -10.20
N GLU A 79 3.56 1.96 -10.78
CA GLU A 79 3.25 3.36 -10.54
C GLU A 79 1.83 3.68 -10.99
N MET A 80 1.50 3.28 -12.23
CA MET A 80 0.18 3.53 -12.81
C MET A 80 -0.96 2.88 -12.03
N SER A 81 -0.76 1.68 -11.47
CA SER A 81 -1.78 1.05 -10.61
C SER A 81 -2.08 1.92 -9.39
N SER A 82 -1.06 2.54 -8.80
CA SER A 82 -1.23 3.41 -7.63
C SER A 82 -1.90 4.73 -8.03
N ILE A 83 -1.49 5.31 -9.16
CA ILE A 83 -2.03 6.57 -9.69
C ILE A 83 -3.52 6.43 -10.05
N LEU A 84 -3.90 5.39 -10.79
CA LEU A 84 -5.29 5.20 -11.21
C LEU A 84 -6.23 4.95 -10.02
N CYS A 85 -5.77 4.20 -9.02
CA CYS A 85 -6.56 3.90 -7.82
C CYS A 85 -6.63 5.06 -6.81
N THR A 86 -5.94 6.17 -7.06
CA THR A 86 -5.95 7.36 -6.21
C THR A 86 -6.90 8.42 -6.79
N GLU A 87 -7.67 9.07 -5.94
CA GLU A 87 -8.62 10.10 -6.37
C GLU A 87 -7.94 11.41 -6.81
N GLN A 88 -8.70 12.32 -7.42
CA GLN A 88 -8.19 13.65 -7.72
C GLN A 88 -7.82 14.39 -6.43
N HIS A 89 -6.70 15.11 -6.47
CA HIS A 89 -6.07 15.78 -5.33
C HIS A 89 -5.62 14.84 -4.19
N GLY A 90 -5.71 13.52 -4.40
CA GLY A 90 -5.17 12.51 -3.50
C GLY A 90 -3.63 12.44 -3.52
N THR A 91 -3.07 11.57 -2.68
CA THR A 91 -1.61 11.42 -2.54
C THR A 91 -1.16 10.01 -2.88
N VAL A 92 -0.13 9.89 -3.73
CA VAL A 92 0.61 8.65 -3.92
C VAL A 92 1.99 8.76 -3.28
N TYR A 93 2.29 7.86 -2.36
CA TYR A 93 3.60 7.74 -1.74
C TYR A 93 4.36 6.53 -2.31
N PHE A 94 5.46 6.78 -3.01
CA PHE A 94 6.34 5.74 -3.53
C PHE A 94 7.43 5.42 -2.52
N PHE A 95 7.30 4.29 -1.82
CA PHE A 95 8.28 3.85 -0.82
C PHE A 95 9.35 2.90 -1.39
N ASN A 96 9.01 2.14 -2.43
CA ASN A 96 9.92 1.15 -2.99
C ASN A 96 11.03 1.79 -3.84
N MET A 97 12.18 1.12 -3.98
CA MET A 97 13.34 1.60 -4.76
C MET A 97 13.25 1.27 -6.25
N SER A 98 12.18 0.59 -6.69
CA SER A 98 11.98 0.16 -8.08
C SER A 98 11.14 1.15 -8.89
N THR A 99 10.75 2.27 -8.27
CA THR A 99 9.87 3.28 -8.86
C THR A 99 10.60 4.09 -9.93
N ASP A 100 10.00 4.18 -11.11
CA ASP A 100 10.40 5.11 -12.16
C ASP A 100 9.60 6.41 -12.02
N PHE A 101 10.25 7.44 -11.46
CA PHE A 101 9.60 8.72 -11.18
C PHE A 101 9.20 9.49 -12.44
N THR A 102 9.94 9.30 -13.54
CA THR A 102 9.60 9.90 -14.83
C THR A 102 8.31 9.29 -15.37
N LYS A 103 8.20 7.94 -15.33
CA LYS A 103 6.96 7.25 -15.70
C LYS A 103 5.80 7.62 -14.79
N ALA A 104 6.03 7.77 -13.49
CA ALA A 104 4.98 8.19 -12.56
C ALA A 104 4.45 9.59 -12.89
N ALA A 105 5.34 10.56 -13.11
CA ALA A 105 4.97 11.93 -13.43
C ALA A 105 4.24 12.04 -14.77
N LEU A 106 4.83 11.51 -15.85
CA LEU A 106 4.21 11.52 -17.18
C LEU A 106 2.94 10.67 -17.23
N GLY A 107 2.90 9.59 -16.45
CA GLY A 107 1.75 8.73 -16.32
C GLY A 107 0.56 9.44 -15.69
N ALA A 108 0.78 10.18 -14.60
CA ALA A 108 -0.25 11.00 -13.96
C ALA A 108 -0.76 12.10 -14.89
N GLU A 109 0.13 12.81 -15.58
CA GLU A 109 -0.22 13.81 -16.59
C GLU A 109 -1.05 13.18 -17.73
N GLY A 110 -0.57 12.07 -18.30
CA GLY A 110 -1.19 11.42 -19.45
C GLY A 110 -2.60 10.88 -19.20
N VAL A 111 -2.96 10.60 -17.93
CA VAL A 111 -4.32 10.21 -17.55
C VAL A 111 -5.12 11.33 -16.88
N GLY A 112 -4.60 12.56 -16.88
CA GLY A 112 -5.28 13.74 -16.33
C GLY A 112 -5.51 13.68 -14.82
N LYS A 113 -4.62 13.02 -14.07
CA LYS A 113 -4.69 12.91 -12.61
C LYS A 113 -3.90 14.03 -11.95
N ASP A 114 -4.60 15.00 -11.39
CA ASP A 114 -4.01 16.05 -10.56
C ASP A 114 -3.83 15.49 -9.14
N ILE A 115 -2.66 14.91 -8.88
CA ILE A 115 -2.35 14.21 -7.62
C ILE A 115 -0.99 14.61 -7.05
N LYS A 116 -0.87 14.49 -5.73
CA LYS A 116 0.41 14.69 -5.06
C LYS A 116 1.25 13.43 -5.12
N LEU A 117 2.40 13.48 -5.80
CA LEU A 117 3.39 12.40 -5.81
C LEU A 117 4.45 12.66 -4.74
N VAL A 118 4.67 11.70 -3.84
CA VAL A 118 5.66 11.77 -2.78
C VAL A 118 6.73 10.69 -2.98
N ILE A 119 7.98 11.11 -2.99
CA ILE A 119 9.14 10.22 -3.12
C ILE A 119 9.66 9.88 -1.71
N GLY A 120 9.58 8.61 -1.35
CA GLY A 120 10.17 8.11 -0.11
C GLY A 120 11.67 7.91 -0.27
N ASN A 121 12.46 8.58 0.57
CA ASN A 121 13.92 8.40 0.64
C ASN A 121 14.36 7.16 1.47
N GLY A 122 13.40 6.34 1.92
CA GLY A 122 13.66 5.14 2.72
C GLY A 122 14.10 5.39 4.17
N TYR A 123 14.17 6.65 4.63
CA TYR A 123 14.64 6.99 5.97
C TYR A 123 13.73 8.00 6.66
N VAL A 124 13.29 7.65 7.87
CA VAL A 124 12.66 8.58 8.79
C VAL A 124 13.18 8.33 10.20
N LYS A 125 13.56 9.40 10.89
CA LYS A 125 14.01 9.34 12.28
C LYS A 125 12.89 8.72 13.14
N GLY A 126 13.22 7.72 13.96
CA GLY A 126 12.25 7.04 14.80
C GLY A 126 11.53 5.84 14.16
N ALA A 127 11.81 5.51 12.89
CA ALA A 127 11.19 4.36 12.23
C ALA A 127 11.45 3.02 12.95
N PRO A 128 12.69 2.69 13.35
CA PRO A 128 12.96 1.44 14.06
C PRO A 128 12.16 1.31 15.36
N GLU A 129 12.10 2.38 16.16
CA GLU A 129 11.37 2.42 17.43
C GLU A 129 9.87 2.24 17.20
N LEU A 130 9.31 2.91 16.17
CA LEU A 130 7.92 2.76 15.79
C LEU A 130 7.58 1.31 15.40
N VAL A 131 8.42 0.68 14.59
CA VAL A 131 8.23 -0.72 14.16
C VAL A 131 8.32 -1.66 15.35
N LEU A 132 9.30 -1.49 16.23
CA LEU A 132 9.44 -2.32 17.43
C LEU A 132 8.23 -2.17 18.37
N ASN A 133 7.71 -0.96 18.54
CA ASN A 133 6.51 -0.73 19.35
C ASN A 133 5.27 -1.36 18.71
N LEU A 134 5.09 -1.21 17.38
CA LEU A 134 4.02 -1.91 16.64
C LEU A 134 4.04 -3.42 16.83
N LEU A 135 5.23 -4.03 16.82
CA LEU A 135 5.37 -5.47 17.05
C LEU A 135 5.10 -5.84 18.52
N ARG A 136 5.55 -5.03 19.49
CA ARG A 136 5.25 -5.27 20.92
C ARG A 136 3.76 -5.22 21.23
N GLU A 137 3.02 -4.38 20.53
CA GLU A 137 1.56 -4.25 20.70
C GLU A 137 0.77 -5.33 19.95
N ASN A 138 1.41 -6.12 19.08
CA ASN A 138 0.75 -7.15 18.28
C ASN A 138 1.53 -8.46 18.31
N ASP A 139 1.27 -9.26 19.35
CA ASP A 139 1.98 -10.52 19.62
C ASP A 139 1.93 -11.51 18.46
N GLU A 140 0.78 -11.64 17.80
CA GLU A 140 0.62 -12.54 16.65
C GLU A 140 1.49 -12.09 15.46
N LEU A 141 1.48 -10.78 15.17
CA LEU A 141 2.31 -10.22 14.11
C LEU A 141 3.80 -10.34 14.46
N ARG A 142 4.17 -10.10 15.73
CA ARG A 142 5.55 -10.29 16.23
C ARG A 142 6.03 -11.72 16.07
N LYS A 143 5.25 -12.71 16.51
CA LYS A 143 5.58 -14.14 16.34
C LYS A 143 5.76 -14.50 14.87
N PHE A 144 4.92 -13.96 13.99
CA PHE A 144 5.05 -14.15 12.54
C PHE A 144 6.38 -13.61 12.01
N TYR A 145 6.77 -12.39 12.37
CA TYR A 145 8.04 -11.81 11.91
C TYR A 145 9.26 -12.52 12.50
N ILE A 146 9.22 -12.91 13.78
CA ILE A 146 10.29 -13.71 14.41
C ILE A 146 10.46 -15.03 13.68
N LYS A 147 9.38 -15.78 13.41
CA LYS A 147 9.47 -17.05 12.68
C LYS A 147 10.04 -16.90 11.27
N LYS A 148 9.80 -15.76 10.62
CA LYS A 148 10.20 -15.54 9.22
C LYS A 148 11.64 -15.04 9.06
N TYR A 149 12.21 -14.39 10.07
CA TYR A 149 13.49 -13.68 9.96
C TYR A 149 14.43 -13.80 11.17
N GLY A 150 13.97 -14.33 12.30
CA GLY A 150 14.80 -14.68 13.45
C GLY A 150 15.36 -16.08 13.29
#